data_AF-A0A4Q5R1T5-F1
#
_entry.id   AF-A0A4Q5R1T5-F1
#
_cell.length_a   1.000
_cell.length_b   1.000
_cell.length_c   1.000
_cell.angle_alpha   90.00
_cell.angle_beta   90.00
_cell.angle_gamma   90.00
#
_symmetry.space_group_name_H-M   'P 1'
#
loop_
_entity.id
_entity.type
_entity.pdbx_description
1 polymer ?
#
loop_
_entity_poly.entity_id
_entity_poly.type
_entity_poly.pdbx_seq_one_letter_code
_entity_poly.pdbx_strand_id
1 'polypeptide(L)'
;MENTIEKNKKALYTPPFRPVYLVGPDQSNEVPLHVTPCFRLSAASSDNFRYHFPEIRTRKGRFVVALDENDSPDQIIQVLMHCVFCDNYLFAGESPVFLFYNSKPEHGRGPSFRRTIKNRLSQQGFPSIVEWGSDDSNGESQFVTGSETDSVSPKIISEQTELDTAWIFEHMLRDFSSLSNYLVFDFDSPRNAVSYEKHIALACESYLQKEPLLSEGLRAYVAQQQQQEALLAENRKLKQQQASDQKTINVIRTKYKDDYENLFKWYHNEYEILPMWYKKIGQLIKVLMGKRTFKSLFSDDVKKYKS
;
A
#
# COMPACT_ATOMS: atom_id res chain seq x y z
N MET A 1 -41.27 22.19 -7.09
CA MET A 1 -41.61 21.32 -5.94
C MET A 1 -40.80 20.01 -5.91
N GLU A 2 -39.66 19.91 -6.61
CA GLU A 2 -38.81 18.69 -6.60
C GLU A 2 -37.64 18.74 -5.60
N ASN A 3 -37.35 19.89 -4.96
CA ASN A 3 -36.21 20.05 -4.04
C ASN A 3 -36.45 19.61 -2.59
N THR A 4 -37.58 18.97 -2.28
CA THR A 4 -37.91 18.55 -0.89
C THR A 4 -37.87 17.05 -0.68
N ILE A 5 -37.82 16.24 -1.75
CA ILE A 5 -37.79 14.77 -1.65
C ILE A 5 -36.37 14.24 -1.37
N GLU A 6 -35.31 14.98 -1.71
CA GLU A 6 -33.93 14.57 -1.40
C GLU A 6 -33.51 14.76 0.07
N LYS A 7 -34.23 15.56 0.85
CA LYS A 7 -33.81 15.89 2.23
C LYS A 7 -34.08 14.80 3.28
N ASN A 8 -34.75 13.70 2.90
CA ASN A 8 -35.05 12.60 3.81
C ASN A 8 -34.50 11.25 3.34
N LYS A 9 -33.42 11.23 2.55
CA LYS A 9 -32.55 10.04 2.55
C LYS A 9 -31.85 10.01 3.91
N LYS A 10 -32.51 9.41 4.91
CA LYS A 10 -31.83 8.95 6.13
C LYS A 10 -30.54 8.29 5.67
N ALA A 11 -29.40 8.82 6.13
CA ALA A 11 -28.11 8.27 5.78
C ALA A 11 -28.17 6.77 6.09
N LEU A 12 -28.18 5.93 5.05
CA LEU A 12 -28.25 4.50 5.20
C LEU A 12 -27.04 4.11 6.05
N TYR A 13 -27.26 3.38 7.14
CA TYR A 13 -26.17 2.89 7.97
C TYR A 13 -25.18 2.17 7.06
N THR A 14 -23.96 2.71 6.98
CA THR A 14 -22.87 2.07 6.25
C THR A 14 -22.15 1.20 7.26
N PRO A 15 -22.20 -0.13 7.11
CA PRO A 15 -21.47 -0.99 8.01
C PRO A 15 -19.98 -0.61 8.01
N PRO A 16 -19.33 -0.56 9.18
CA PRO A 16 -17.92 -0.17 9.29
C PRO A 16 -16.95 -1.25 8.78
N PHE A 17 -17.42 -2.49 8.63
CA PHE A 17 -16.61 -3.60 8.17
C PHE A 17 -16.27 -3.50 6.69
N ARG A 18 -15.17 -4.17 6.31
CA ARG A 18 -14.70 -4.19 4.93
C ARG A 18 -15.10 -5.51 4.26
N PRO A 19 -16.14 -5.52 3.41
CA PRO A 19 -16.54 -6.75 2.74
C PRO A 19 -15.47 -7.17 1.73
N VAL A 20 -15.18 -8.47 1.74
CA VAL A 20 -14.30 -9.15 0.80
C VAL A 20 -15.11 -10.27 0.17
N TYR A 21 -15.28 -10.26 -1.16
CA TYR A 21 -16.02 -11.34 -1.82
C TYR A 21 -15.05 -12.31 -2.47
N LEU A 22 -15.20 -13.57 -2.12
CA LEU A 22 -14.44 -14.63 -2.75
C LEU A 22 -15.09 -14.98 -4.10
N VAL A 23 -14.36 -14.75 -5.19
CA VAL A 23 -14.90 -14.84 -6.56
C VAL A 23 -13.93 -15.51 -7.54
N GLY A 24 -14.48 -16.08 -8.61
CA GLY A 24 -13.69 -16.45 -9.79
C GLY A 24 -13.22 -15.20 -10.56
N PRO A 25 -12.15 -15.29 -11.38
CA PRO A 25 -11.70 -14.14 -12.19
C PRO A 25 -12.74 -13.63 -13.18
N ASP A 26 -13.58 -14.53 -13.70
CA ASP A 26 -14.69 -14.25 -14.62
C ASP A 26 -15.82 -13.45 -13.97
N GLN A 27 -15.98 -13.58 -12.66
CA GLN A 27 -16.98 -12.87 -11.86
C GLN A 27 -16.49 -11.50 -11.36
N SER A 28 -15.27 -11.08 -11.73
CA SER A 28 -14.68 -9.82 -11.27
C SER A 28 -15.60 -8.61 -11.47
N ASN A 29 -16.28 -8.54 -12.62
CA ASN A 29 -17.18 -7.42 -12.95
C ASN A 29 -18.50 -7.43 -12.17
N GLU A 30 -18.86 -8.53 -11.51
CA GLU A 30 -20.07 -8.63 -10.70
C GLU A 30 -19.87 -8.13 -9.27
N VAL A 31 -18.63 -8.01 -8.82
CA VAL A 31 -18.32 -7.54 -7.47
C VAL A 31 -18.58 -6.03 -7.38
N PRO A 32 -19.34 -5.53 -6.39
CA PRO A 32 -19.57 -4.11 -6.20
C PRO A 32 -18.27 -3.31 -5.98
N LEU A 33 -18.25 -2.03 -6.35
CA LEU A 33 -17.04 -1.19 -6.26
C LEU A 33 -16.56 -0.95 -4.82
N HIS A 34 -17.45 -0.98 -3.83
CA HIS A 34 -17.10 -0.82 -2.42
C HIS A 34 -16.55 -2.09 -1.77
N VAL A 35 -16.62 -3.22 -2.47
CA VAL A 35 -16.19 -4.53 -2.01
C VAL A 35 -14.79 -4.83 -2.55
N THR A 36 -13.94 -5.41 -1.70
CA THR A 36 -12.62 -5.90 -2.11
C THR A 36 -12.78 -7.29 -2.73
N PRO A 37 -12.58 -7.48 -4.04
CA PRO A 37 -12.60 -8.83 -4.61
C PRO A 37 -11.41 -9.65 -4.08
N CYS A 38 -11.68 -10.91 -3.75
CA CYS A 38 -10.69 -11.92 -3.45
C CYS A 38 -10.75 -13.00 -4.53
N PHE A 39 -9.73 -13.06 -5.39
CA PHE A 39 -9.75 -13.94 -6.56
C PHE A 39 -9.26 -15.34 -6.22
N ARG A 40 -10.10 -16.36 -6.42
CA ARG A 40 -9.69 -17.76 -6.32
C ARG A 40 -8.84 -18.13 -7.55
N LEU A 41 -7.56 -18.44 -7.35
CA LEU A 41 -6.68 -18.85 -8.46
C LEU A 41 -6.90 -20.30 -8.91
N SER A 42 -7.30 -21.19 -8.00
CA SER A 42 -7.51 -22.62 -8.28
C SER A 42 -8.57 -22.88 -9.35
N ALA A 43 -9.56 -22.00 -9.46
CA ALA A 43 -10.62 -22.08 -10.45
C ALA A 43 -10.23 -21.55 -11.84
N ALA A 44 -9.04 -20.95 -11.97
CA ALA A 44 -8.64 -20.24 -13.18
C ALA A 44 -7.49 -20.97 -13.87
N SER A 45 -7.70 -21.39 -15.13
CA SER A 45 -6.56 -21.69 -15.99
C SER A 45 -5.69 -20.43 -16.09
N SER A 46 -4.37 -20.61 -16.22
CA SER A 46 -3.44 -19.48 -16.38
C SER A 46 -3.86 -18.53 -17.50
N ASP A 47 -4.46 -19.07 -18.56
CA ASP A 47 -5.01 -18.30 -19.68
C ASP A 47 -6.27 -17.52 -19.29
N ASN A 48 -7.18 -18.11 -18.52
CA ASN A 48 -8.38 -17.42 -18.03
C ASN A 48 -8.00 -16.26 -17.09
N PHE A 49 -7.03 -16.49 -16.20
CA PHE A 49 -6.55 -15.43 -15.33
C PHE A 49 -5.94 -14.28 -16.13
N ARG A 50 -5.09 -14.58 -17.13
CA ARG A 50 -4.48 -13.55 -17.99
C ARG A 50 -5.52 -12.76 -18.77
N TYR A 51 -6.60 -13.40 -19.22
CA TYR A 51 -7.69 -12.74 -19.91
C TYR A 51 -8.41 -11.73 -19.01
N HIS A 52 -8.69 -12.09 -17.75
CA HIS A 52 -9.38 -11.22 -16.78
C HIS A 52 -8.45 -10.27 -16.00
N PHE A 53 -7.14 -10.39 -16.18
CA PHE A 53 -6.15 -9.59 -15.45
C PHE A 53 -6.18 -8.09 -15.78
N PRO A 54 -6.38 -7.65 -17.05
CA PRO A 54 -6.59 -6.24 -17.35
C PRO A 54 -7.74 -5.63 -16.56
N GLU A 55 -8.83 -6.36 -16.35
CA GLU A 55 -9.99 -5.96 -15.56
C GLU A 55 -9.61 -5.80 -14.10
N ILE A 56 -8.82 -6.73 -13.55
CA ILE A 56 -8.28 -6.64 -12.18
C ILE A 56 -7.41 -5.38 -12.01
N ARG A 57 -6.58 -5.06 -13.00
CA ARG A 57 -5.69 -3.88 -12.99
C ARG A 57 -6.43 -2.56 -13.16
N THR A 58 -7.50 -2.54 -13.96
CA THR A 58 -8.27 -1.32 -14.23
C THR A 58 -9.29 -1.01 -13.13
N ARG A 59 -9.62 -1.99 -12.28
CA ARG A 59 -10.53 -1.80 -11.16
C ARG A 59 -9.98 -0.78 -10.15
N LYS A 60 -10.78 0.26 -9.89
CA LYS A 60 -10.54 1.20 -8.79
C LYS A 60 -10.87 0.51 -7.47
N GLY A 61 -9.85 0.13 -6.69
CA GLY A 61 -10.03 -0.50 -5.39
C GLY A 61 -9.00 -1.58 -5.13
N ARG A 62 -8.88 -2.02 -3.87
CA ARG A 62 -7.94 -3.07 -3.47
C ARG A 62 -8.45 -4.45 -3.89
N PHE A 63 -7.56 -5.43 -4.04
CA PHE A 63 -7.93 -6.83 -4.20
C PHE A 63 -7.00 -7.77 -3.42
N VAL A 64 -7.46 -9.00 -3.20
CA VAL A 64 -6.69 -10.06 -2.54
C VAL A 64 -6.71 -11.29 -3.44
N VAL A 65 -5.79 -12.22 -3.22
CA VAL A 65 -5.82 -13.53 -3.87
C VAL A 65 -6.10 -14.62 -2.84
N ALA A 66 -6.96 -15.56 -3.23
CA ALA A 66 -7.18 -16.81 -2.54
C ALA A 66 -6.46 -17.96 -3.25
N LEU A 67 -5.78 -18.77 -2.44
CA LEU A 67 -4.98 -19.91 -2.83
C LEU A 67 -5.61 -21.18 -2.28
N ASP A 68 -5.78 -22.17 -3.14
CA ASP A 68 -6.14 -23.53 -2.75
C ASP A 68 -4.85 -24.31 -2.50
N GLU A 69 -4.75 -24.97 -1.35
CA GLU A 69 -3.57 -25.75 -0.98
C GLU A 69 -3.39 -27.02 -1.84
N ASN A 70 -4.40 -27.38 -2.63
CA ASN A 70 -4.32 -28.51 -3.55
C ASN A 70 -3.57 -28.21 -4.86
N ASP A 71 -3.32 -26.93 -5.15
CA ASP A 71 -2.68 -26.51 -6.38
C ASP A 71 -1.15 -26.73 -6.39
N SER A 72 -0.56 -26.76 -7.59
CA SER A 72 0.90 -26.79 -7.74
C SER A 72 1.51 -25.39 -7.49
N PRO A 73 2.40 -25.22 -6.49
CA PRO A 73 3.02 -23.93 -6.20
C PRO A 73 3.73 -23.31 -7.41
N ASP A 74 4.39 -24.13 -8.23
CA ASP A 74 5.20 -23.65 -9.35
C ASP A 74 4.34 -23.07 -10.49
N GLN A 75 3.10 -23.54 -10.65
CA GLN A 75 2.19 -22.99 -11.67
C GLN A 75 1.60 -21.64 -11.23
N ILE A 76 1.28 -21.54 -9.94
CA ILE A 76 0.62 -20.36 -9.38
C ILE A 76 1.60 -19.23 -9.06
N ILE A 77 2.87 -19.53 -8.76
CA ILE A 77 3.81 -18.51 -8.30
C ILE A 77 4.00 -17.39 -9.32
N GLN A 78 4.03 -17.70 -10.61
CA GLN A 78 4.17 -16.66 -11.64
C GLN A 78 2.98 -15.69 -11.62
N VAL A 79 1.77 -16.22 -11.53
CA VAL A 79 0.54 -15.44 -11.43
C VAL A 79 0.53 -14.62 -10.13
N LEU A 80 0.90 -15.22 -9.01
CA LEU A 80 1.02 -14.53 -7.73
C LEU A 80 1.98 -13.36 -7.77
N MET A 81 3.17 -13.54 -8.36
CA MET A 81 4.13 -12.46 -8.50
C MET A 81 3.53 -11.29 -9.28
N HIS A 82 2.84 -11.57 -10.39
CA HIS A 82 2.16 -10.52 -11.15
C HIS A 82 1.08 -9.81 -10.31
N CYS A 83 0.31 -10.53 -9.50
CA CYS A 83 -0.70 -9.94 -8.62
C CYS A 83 -0.08 -9.03 -7.57
N VAL A 84 0.95 -9.50 -6.85
CA VAL A 84 1.56 -8.78 -5.73
C VAL A 84 2.24 -7.49 -6.19
N PHE A 85 2.75 -7.44 -7.42
CA PHE A 85 3.31 -6.21 -8.01
C PHE A 85 2.27 -5.24 -8.56
N CYS A 86 0.97 -5.53 -8.45
CA CYS A 86 -0.06 -4.57 -8.79
C CYS A 86 -0.26 -3.57 -7.64
N ASP A 87 -0.35 -2.28 -7.97
CA ASP A 87 -0.48 -1.19 -6.98
C ASP A 87 -1.73 -1.30 -6.10
N ASN A 88 -2.74 -2.03 -6.57
CA ASN A 88 -3.99 -2.27 -5.88
C ASN A 88 -4.06 -3.61 -5.12
N TYR A 89 -2.98 -4.39 -5.08
CA TYR A 89 -2.93 -5.57 -4.23
C TYR A 89 -3.03 -5.17 -2.74
N LEU A 90 -3.70 -5.97 -1.92
CA LEU A 90 -3.83 -5.69 -0.50
C LEU A 90 -2.53 -6.05 0.27
N PHE A 91 -1.98 -5.06 0.96
CA PHE A 91 -0.87 -5.21 1.90
C PHE A 91 -1.31 -4.86 3.31
N ALA A 92 -0.74 -5.58 4.28
CA ALA A 92 -0.78 -5.25 5.70
C ALA A 92 0.64 -4.85 6.12
N GLY A 93 0.88 -3.54 6.28
CA GLY A 93 2.24 -3.01 6.38
C GLY A 93 3.00 -3.22 5.07
N GLU A 94 4.11 -3.94 5.13
CA GLU A 94 4.96 -4.30 3.98
C GLU A 94 4.69 -5.71 3.45
N SER A 95 3.77 -6.44 4.09
CA SER A 95 3.53 -7.85 3.83
C SER A 95 2.27 -8.03 2.97
N PRO A 96 2.38 -8.74 1.83
CA PRO A 96 1.21 -9.05 1.01
C PRO A 96 0.26 -9.99 1.78
N VAL A 97 -1.03 -9.73 1.64
CA VAL A 97 -2.09 -10.53 2.26
C VAL A 97 -2.52 -11.64 1.30
N PHE A 98 -2.65 -12.87 1.78
CA PHE A 98 -3.19 -14.01 1.01
C PHE A 98 -4.26 -14.72 1.81
N LEU A 99 -5.34 -15.13 1.13
CA LEU A 99 -6.30 -16.07 1.69
C LEU A 99 -5.87 -17.50 1.32
N PHE A 100 -5.66 -18.37 2.28
CA PHE A 100 -5.46 -19.80 2.09
C PHE A 100 -6.77 -20.51 2.44
N TYR A 101 -7.34 -21.19 1.44
CA TYR A 101 -8.65 -21.82 1.51
C TYR A 101 -8.51 -23.35 1.43
N ASN A 102 -9.46 -24.09 2.02
CA ASN A 102 -9.47 -25.56 2.05
C ASN A 102 -8.20 -26.20 2.62
N SER A 103 -7.76 -25.77 3.82
CA SER A 103 -6.57 -26.31 4.49
C SER A 103 -6.76 -27.72 5.06
N LYS A 104 -7.87 -28.43 4.77
CA LYS A 104 -8.06 -29.81 5.26
C LYS A 104 -6.87 -30.63 4.80
N PRO A 105 -5.95 -30.99 5.71
CA PRO A 105 -4.66 -31.53 5.33
C PRO A 105 -4.85 -33.01 5.09
N GLU A 106 -5.70 -33.40 4.13
CA GLU A 106 -6.04 -34.80 3.93
C GLU A 106 -4.79 -35.62 3.58
N HIS A 107 -3.70 -34.98 3.10
CA HIS A 107 -2.45 -35.65 2.75
C HIS A 107 -1.16 -34.90 3.14
N GLY A 108 -1.17 -34.05 4.17
CA GLY A 108 0.06 -33.37 4.64
C GLY A 108 0.72 -32.41 3.63
N ARG A 109 0.04 -32.06 2.54
CA ARG A 109 0.53 -31.14 1.49
C ARG A 109 0.44 -29.67 1.89
N GLY A 110 -0.53 -29.28 2.70
CA GLY A 110 -0.75 -27.88 3.11
C GLY A 110 0.49 -27.17 3.67
N PRO A 111 1.18 -27.74 4.67
CA PRO A 111 2.38 -27.12 5.24
C PRO A 111 3.53 -26.95 4.26
N SER A 112 3.67 -27.84 3.28
CA SER A 112 4.73 -27.72 2.25
C SER A 112 4.36 -26.68 1.20
N PHE A 113 3.08 -26.56 0.81
CA PHE A 113 2.59 -25.53 -0.10
C PHE A 113 2.83 -24.12 0.46
N ARG A 114 2.31 -23.82 1.66
CA ARG A 114 2.49 -22.51 2.31
C ARG A 114 3.96 -22.13 2.48
N ARG A 115 4.78 -23.09 2.93
CA ARG A 115 6.24 -22.90 3.07
C ARG A 115 6.90 -22.59 1.73
N THR A 116 6.47 -23.25 0.66
CA THR A 116 7.01 -23.02 -0.69
C THR A 116 6.67 -21.61 -1.17
N ILE A 117 5.40 -21.19 -1.04
CA ILE A 117 4.97 -19.82 -1.40
C ILE A 117 5.73 -18.77 -0.59
N LYS A 118 5.84 -18.93 0.73
CA LYS A 118 6.63 -18.06 1.61
C LYS A 118 8.08 -17.95 1.17
N ASN A 119 8.74 -19.07 0.93
CA ASN A 119 10.15 -19.10 0.53
C ASN A 119 10.36 -18.44 -0.84
N ARG A 120 9.42 -18.63 -1.77
CA ARG A 120 9.49 -17.97 -3.08
C ARG A 120 9.27 -16.47 -2.97
N LEU A 121 8.30 -16.03 -2.18
CA LEU A 121 8.04 -14.59 -1.98
C LEU A 121 9.19 -13.90 -1.23
N SER A 122 9.83 -14.57 -0.26
CA SER A 122 10.99 -14.03 0.43
C SER A 122 12.21 -13.91 -0.48
N GLN A 123 12.43 -14.84 -1.39
CA GLN A 123 13.44 -14.72 -2.45
C GLN A 123 13.20 -13.52 -3.38
N GLN A 124 11.96 -13.02 -3.47
CA GLN A 124 11.58 -11.85 -4.27
C GLN A 124 11.57 -10.55 -3.45
N GLY A 125 12.03 -10.59 -2.20
CA GLY A 125 12.17 -9.42 -1.34
C GLY A 125 10.98 -9.14 -0.42
N PHE A 126 10.00 -10.05 -0.33
CA PHE A 126 8.90 -9.95 0.65
C PHE A 126 9.30 -10.70 1.94
N PRO A 127 9.77 -10.01 3.00
CA PRO A 127 10.33 -10.68 4.18
C PRO A 127 9.30 -11.53 4.93
N SER A 128 8.02 -11.21 4.80
CA SER A 128 6.90 -11.93 5.40
C SER A 128 5.64 -11.76 4.55
N ILE A 129 4.67 -12.63 4.79
CA ILE A 129 3.32 -12.56 4.21
C ILE A 129 2.30 -12.60 5.34
N VAL A 130 1.14 -11.99 5.13
CA VAL A 130 -0.01 -12.14 6.03
C VAL A 130 -0.91 -13.23 5.48
N GLU A 131 -1.15 -14.25 6.28
CA GLU A 131 -2.05 -15.35 5.93
C GLU A 131 -3.42 -15.10 6.56
N TRP A 132 -4.43 -15.07 5.72
CA TRP A 132 -5.82 -15.28 6.11
C TRP A 132 -6.13 -16.74 5.82
N GLY A 133 -6.48 -17.56 6.79
CA GLY A 133 -6.92 -18.93 6.52
C GLY A 133 -7.51 -19.58 7.76
N SER A 134 -8.60 -20.33 7.57
CA SER A 134 -9.23 -21.07 8.65
C SER A 134 -8.32 -22.23 9.04
N ASP A 135 -8.02 -22.35 10.34
CA ASP A 135 -7.55 -23.61 10.89
C ASP A 135 -8.80 -24.41 11.29
N ASP A 136 -9.34 -25.19 10.35
CA ASP A 136 -10.56 -26.00 10.54
C ASP A 136 -10.41 -27.12 11.57
N SER A 137 -9.26 -27.21 12.25
CA SER A 137 -8.93 -28.31 13.16
C SER A 137 -9.90 -28.45 14.35
N ASN A 138 -10.68 -27.41 14.70
CA ASN A 138 -11.62 -27.44 15.82
C ASN A 138 -13.10 -27.17 15.48
N GLY A 139 -13.49 -27.04 14.20
CA GLY A 139 -14.87 -26.71 13.82
C GLY A 139 -15.36 -25.30 14.21
N GLU A 140 -14.63 -24.61 15.09
CA GLU A 140 -14.63 -23.16 15.21
C GLU A 140 -13.44 -22.64 14.40
N SER A 141 -13.71 -21.97 13.28
CA SER A 141 -12.71 -21.31 12.43
C SER A 141 -11.99 -20.19 13.21
N GLN A 142 -11.05 -20.56 14.09
CA GLN A 142 -10.19 -19.62 14.80
C GLN A 142 -8.88 -19.48 14.01
N PHE A 143 -8.64 -18.28 13.51
CA PHE A 143 -7.47 -17.93 12.70
C PHE A 143 -6.28 -17.70 13.64
N VAL A 144 -5.28 -18.58 13.58
CA VAL A 144 -4.01 -18.38 14.30
C VAL A 144 -3.11 -17.53 13.43
N THR A 145 -2.99 -16.25 13.75
CA THR A 145 -1.98 -15.38 13.15
C THR A 145 -0.64 -15.64 13.81
N GLY A 146 0.32 -16.20 13.05
CA GLY A 146 1.66 -16.56 13.54
C GLY A 146 2.59 -15.40 13.87
N SER A 147 2.09 -14.17 14.04
CA SER A 147 2.88 -13.02 14.48
C SER A 147 2.10 -12.18 15.49
N GLU A 148 2.71 -11.88 16.64
CA GLU A 148 2.19 -11.08 17.77
C GLU A 148 1.83 -9.62 17.43
N THR A 149 1.95 -9.21 16.17
CA THR A 149 1.63 -7.85 15.72
C THR A 149 0.19 -7.77 15.23
N ASP A 150 -0.76 -7.52 16.14
CA ASP A 150 -2.13 -6.98 15.92
C ASP A 150 -2.80 -7.30 14.56
N SER A 151 -2.63 -8.52 14.05
CA SER A 151 -3.05 -8.81 12.68
C SER A 151 -4.52 -9.15 12.66
N VAL A 152 -5.30 -8.21 12.12
CA VAL A 152 -6.69 -8.34 11.71
C VAL A 152 -6.91 -9.66 10.98
N SER A 153 -7.43 -10.66 11.70
CA SER A 153 -7.91 -11.89 11.10
C SER A 153 -9.31 -11.65 10.54
N PRO A 154 -9.56 -11.94 9.25
CA PRO A 154 -10.90 -11.80 8.71
C PRO A 154 -11.81 -12.85 9.32
N LYS A 155 -13.12 -12.55 9.37
CA LYS A 155 -14.14 -13.57 9.63
C LYS A 155 -14.68 -14.06 8.30
N ILE A 156 -14.71 -15.37 8.10
CA ILE A 156 -15.32 -15.98 6.91
C ILE A 156 -16.80 -16.21 7.20
N ILE A 157 -17.63 -15.84 6.25
CA ILE A 157 -19.08 -16.03 6.25
C ILE A 157 -19.41 -16.84 5.01
N SER A 158 -20.04 -17.98 5.22
CA SER A 158 -20.51 -18.88 4.18
C SER A 158 -22.00 -19.15 4.32
N GLU A 159 -22.57 -19.96 3.42
CA GLU A 159 -23.96 -20.39 3.49
C GLU A 159 -24.28 -21.19 4.77
N GLN A 160 -23.27 -21.80 5.39
CA GLN A 160 -23.41 -22.56 6.63
C GLN A 160 -23.31 -21.69 7.89
N THR A 161 -22.94 -20.41 7.75
CA THR A 161 -22.84 -19.50 8.90
C THR A 161 -24.24 -19.07 9.34
N GLU A 162 -24.65 -19.50 10.54
CA GLU A 162 -25.89 -19.04 11.16
C GLU A 162 -25.73 -17.60 11.69
N LEU A 163 -26.29 -16.64 10.95
CA LEU A 163 -26.27 -15.22 11.30
C LEU A 163 -27.42 -14.88 12.24
N ASP A 164 -27.27 -15.18 13.53
CA ASP A 164 -28.20 -14.74 14.56
C ASP A 164 -27.72 -13.44 15.25
N THR A 165 -28.55 -12.90 16.15
CA THR A 165 -28.21 -11.66 16.88
C THR A 165 -27.00 -11.86 17.80
N ALA A 166 -26.82 -13.07 18.35
CA ALA A 166 -25.70 -13.37 19.23
C ALA A 166 -24.38 -13.39 18.45
N TRP A 167 -24.37 -14.00 17.25
CA TRP A 167 -23.23 -14.02 16.36
C TRP A 167 -22.81 -12.62 15.95
N ILE A 168 -23.77 -11.80 15.52
CA ILE A 168 -23.51 -10.40 15.13
C ILE A 168 -22.95 -9.63 16.31
N PHE A 169 -23.52 -9.78 17.50
CA PHE A 169 -22.97 -9.12 18.68
C PHE A 169 -21.54 -9.57 18.96
N GLU A 170 -21.32 -10.88 19.09
CA GLU A 170 -20.03 -11.46 19.48
C GLU A 170 -18.90 -11.13 18.48
N HIS A 171 -19.20 -11.14 17.18
CA HIS A 171 -18.20 -11.05 16.12
C HIS A 171 -18.09 -9.66 15.48
N MET A 172 -19.12 -8.82 15.60
CA MET A 172 -19.15 -7.50 14.98
C MET A 172 -19.20 -6.39 16.01
N LEU A 173 -20.05 -6.49 17.04
CA LEU A 173 -20.36 -5.33 17.88
C LEU A 173 -19.71 -5.39 19.27
N ARG A 174 -19.07 -6.51 19.61
CA ARG A 174 -18.41 -6.73 20.90
C ARG A 174 -17.27 -5.75 21.14
N ASP A 175 -16.48 -5.46 20.11
CA ASP A 175 -15.38 -4.51 20.17
C ASP A 175 -15.28 -3.66 18.89
N PHE A 176 -14.80 -2.42 19.02
CA PHE A 176 -14.67 -1.51 17.87
C PHE A 176 -13.59 -1.96 16.87
N SER A 177 -12.61 -2.75 17.31
CA SER A 177 -11.58 -3.32 16.45
C SER A 177 -12.17 -4.26 15.39
N SER A 178 -13.12 -5.11 15.77
CA SER A 178 -13.79 -6.10 14.91
C SER A 178 -14.55 -5.44 13.78
N LEU A 179 -15.04 -4.22 14.01
CA LEU A 179 -15.72 -3.42 13.01
C LEU A 179 -14.79 -2.90 11.93
N SER A 180 -13.48 -2.80 12.19
CA SER A 180 -12.49 -2.46 11.17
C SER A 180 -11.96 -3.69 10.41
N ASN A 181 -12.39 -4.89 10.82
CA ASN A 181 -11.92 -6.13 10.23
C ASN A 181 -12.57 -6.39 8.87
N TYR A 182 -11.96 -7.31 8.14
CA TYR A 182 -12.50 -7.80 6.87
C TYR A 182 -13.50 -8.93 7.13
N LEU A 183 -14.63 -8.90 6.43
CA LEU A 183 -15.57 -10.02 6.35
C LEU A 183 -15.42 -10.66 4.98
N VAL A 184 -14.98 -11.92 4.96
CA VAL A 184 -14.80 -12.69 3.73
C VAL A 184 -16.07 -13.48 3.47
N PHE A 185 -16.80 -13.12 2.42
CA PHE A 185 -18.00 -13.80 1.97
C PHE A 185 -17.60 -14.91 1.01
N ASP A 186 -17.69 -16.14 1.48
CA ASP A 186 -17.42 -17.37 0.76
C ASP A 186 -18.73 -17.98 0.26
N PHE A 187 -19.16 -17.53 -0.92
CA PHE A 187 -20.40 -17.96 -1.57
C PHE A 187 -20.11 -18.39 -3.00
N ASP A 188 -20.97 -19.23 -3.57
CA ASP A 188 -20.85 -19.66 -4.96
C ASP A 188 -21.17 -18.54 -5.96
N SER A 189 -21.98 -17.57 -5.54
CA SER A 189 -22.37 -16.42 -6.35
C SER A 189 -22.14 -15.09 -5.61
N PRO A 190 -21.58 -14.07 -6.27
CA PRO A 190 -21.51 -12.70 -5.72
C PRO A 190 -22.88 -12.16 -5.30
N ARG A 191 -23.97 -12.60 -5.93
CA ARG A 191 -25.33 -12.16 -5.59
C ARG A 191 -25.76 -12.64 -4.21
N ASN A 192 -25.39 -13.87 -3.84
CA ASN A 192 -25.66 -14.41 -2.51
C ASN A 192 -24.87 -13.65 -1.46
N ALA A 193 -23.59 -13.38 -1.73
CA ALA A 193 -22.74 -12.54 -0.88
C ALA A 193 -23.35 -11.15 -0.64
N VAL A 194 -23.86 -10.48 -1.69
CA VAL A 194 -24.56 -9.19 -1.57
C VAL A 194 -25.82 -9.30 -0.70
N SER A 195 -26.59 -10.38 -0.84
CA SER A 195 -27.78 -10.60 -0.02
C SER A 195 -27.43 -10.76 1.46
N TYR A 196 -26.39 -11.53 1.75
CA TYR A 196 -25.90 -11.73 3.12
C TYR A 196 -25.29 -10.46 3.71
N GLU A 197 -24.50 -9.70 2.94
CA GLU A 197 -23.99 -8.39 3.37
C GLU A 197 -25.14 -7.45 3.77
N LYS A 198 -26.19 -7.38 2.96
CA LYS A 198 -27.38 -6.57 3.28
C LYS A 198 -28.08 -7.05 4.54
N HIS A 199 -28.20 -8.37 4.72
CA HIS A 199 -28.82 -8.92 5.91
C HIS A 199 -28.04 -8.54 7.18
N ILE A 200 -26.71 -8.67 7.17
CA ILE A 200 -25.84 -8.26 8.27
C ILE A 200 -25.97 -6.75 8.51
N ALA A 201 -25.96 -5.93 7.46
CA ALA A 201 -26.09 -4.48 7.59
C ALA A 201 -27.42 -4.08 8.25
N LEU A 202 -28.54 -4.70 7.84
CA LEU A 202 -29.86 -4.46 8.42
C LEU A 202 -29.95 -4.92 9.88
N ALA A 203 -29.34 -6.05 10.22
CA ALA A 203 -29.31 -6.56 11.57
C ALA A 203 -28.46 -5.68 12.50
N CYS A 204 -27.29 -5.21 12.03
CA CYS A 204 -26.48 -4.21 12.72
C CYS A 204 -27.25 -2.91 12.91
N GLU A 205 -27.92 -2.39 11.87
CA GLU A 205 -28.73 -1.18 11.96
C GLU A 205 -29.85 -1.34 13.01
N SER A 206 -30.57 -2.46 12.96
CA SER A 206 -31.65 -2.76 13.91
C SER A 206 -31.15 -2.86 15.35
N TYR A 207 -29.95 -3.39 15.57
CA TYR A 207 -29.32 -3.44 16.88
C TYR A 207 -28.91 -2.04 17.36
N LEU A 208 -28.22 -1.27 16.51
CA LEU A 208 -27.75 0.08 16.84
C LEU A 208 -28.88 1.09 17.06
N GLN A 209 -30.06 0.87 16.46
CA GLN A 209 -31.26 1.64 16.77
C GLN A 209 -31.77 1.40 18.20
N LYS A 210 -31.54 0.22 18.78
CA LYS A 210 -31.89 -0.10 20.17
C LYS A 210 -30.85 0.45 21.16
N GLU A 211 -29.61 0.61 20.72
CA GLU A 211 -28.47 1.05 21.54
C GLU A 211 -27.89 2.40 21.03
N PRO A 212 -28.54 3.55 21.32
CA PRO A 212 -28.17 4.84 20.73
C PRO A 212 -26.77 5.31 21.12
N LEU A 213 -26.32 5.02 22.35
CA LEU A 213 -24.97 5.37 22.82
C LEU A 213 -23.90 4.60 22.03
N LEU A 214 -24.12 3.30 21.78
CA LEU A 214 -23.22 2.50 20.96
C LEU A 214 -23.22 3.00 19.51
N SER A 215 -24.40 3.36 18.96
CA SER A 215 -24.48 3.93 17.63
C SER A 215 -23.71 5.25 17.51
N GLU A 216 -23.77 6.12 18.51
CA GLU A 216 -23.03 7.39 18.51
C GLU A 216 -21.52 7.13 18.60
N GLY A 217 -21.09 6.27 19.54
CA GLY A 217 -19.69 5.87 19.67
C GLY A 217 -19.13 5.25 18.39
N LEU A 218 -19.91 4.40 17.71
CA LEU A 218 -19.50 3.79 16.45
C LEU A 218 -19.36 4.82 15.34
N ARG A 219 -20.30 5.77 15.22
CA ARG A 219 -20.19 6.85 14.23
C ARG A 219 -18.95 7.70 14.47
N ALA A 220 -18.67 8.05 15.73
CA ALA A 220 -17.47 8.78 16.10
C ALA A 220 -16.20 8.00 15.74
N TYR A 221 -16.16 6.70 16.06
CA TYR A 221 -15.04 5.82 15.73
C TYR A 221 -14.79 5.74 14.22
N VAL A 222 -15.84 5.49 13.42
CA VAL A 222 -15.73 5.42 11.95
C VAL A 222 -15.26 6.75 11.37
N ALA A 223 -15.79 7.88 11.86
CA ALA A 223 -15.36 9.20 11.42
C ALA A 223 -13.87 9.43 11.73
N GLN A 224 -13.41 9.04 12.92
CA GLN A 224 -12.01 9.13 13.31
C GLN A 224 -11.11 8.21 12.47
N GLN A 225 -11.56 6.99 12.17
CA GLN A 225 -10.83 6.06 11.31
C GLN A 225 -10.67 6.61 9.89
N GLN A 226 -11.74 7.16 9.32
CA GLN A 226 -11.68 7.82 8.00
C GLN A 226 -10.71 9.00 8.00
N GLN A 227 -10.72 9.81 9.06
CA GLN A 227 -9.76 10.91 9.21
C GLN A 227 -8.31 10.40 9.29
N GLN A 228 -8.06 9.32 10.03
CA GLN A 228 -6.74 8.70 10.14
C GLN A 228 -6.27 8.16 8.78
N GLU A 229 -7.13 7.48 8.04
CA GLU A 229 -6.82 6.98 6.70
C GLU A 229 -6.51 8.11 5.72
N ALA A 230 -7.28 9.20 5.75
CA ALA A 230 -7.03 10.38 4.94
C ALA A 230 -5.66 11.02 5.26
N LEU A 231 -5.34 11.18 6.55
CA LEU A 231 -4.04 11.69 6.99
C LEU A 231 -2.88 10.76 6.59
N LEU A 232 -3.06 9.44 6.65
CA LEU A 232 -2.05 8.49 6.20
C LEU A 232 -1.85 8.56 4.68
N ALA A 233 -2.91 8.70 3.91
CA ALA A 233 -2.83 8.88 2.46
C ALA A 233 -2.10 10.17 2.09
N GLU A 234 -2.39 11.28 2.79
CA GLU A 234 -1.69 12.55 2.61
C GLU A 234 -0.21 12.44 2.97
N ASN A 235 0.12 11.81 4.10
CA ASN A 235 1.51 11.56 4.49
C ASN A 235 2.28 10.74 3.46
N ARG A 236 1.65 9.73 2.84
CA ARG A 236 2.26 8.95 1.75
C ARG A 236 2.58 9.84 0.55
N LYS A 237 1.63 10.70 0.14
CA LYS A 237 1.82 11.65 -0.96
C LYS A 237 2.97 12.62 -0.66
N LEU A 238 3.03 13.17 0.54
CA LEU A 238 4.12 14.06 0.97
C LEU A 238 5.48 13.36 0.96
N LYS A 239 5.57 12.13 1.45
CA LYS A 239 6.82 11.34 1.40
C LYS A 239 7.28 11.08 -0.04
N GLN A 240 6.35 10.74 -0.94
CA GLN A 240 6.67 10.58 -2.37
C GLN A 240 7.16 11.89 -3.00
N GLN A 241 6.51 13.01 -2.67
CA GLN A 241 6.95 14.33 -3.11
C GLN A 241 8.35 14.66 -2.61
N GLN A 242 8.62 14.47 -1.31
CA GLN A 242 9.96 14.65 -0.73
C GLN A 242 11.02 13.79 -1.42
N ALA A 243 10.71 12.53 -1.73
CA ALA A 243 11.62 11.65 -2.46
C ALA A 243 11.89 12.16 -3.90
N SER A 244 10.87 12.69 -4.57
CA SER A 244 10.98 13.31 -5.90
C SER A 244 11.81 14.60 -5.86
N ASP A 245 11.56 15.46 -4.87
CA ASP A 245 12.30 16.70 -4.66
C ASP A 245 13.77 16.40 -4.35
N GLN A 246 14.05 15.39 -3.53
CA GLN A 246 15.41 14.96 -3.22
C GLN A 246 16.15 14.46 -4.48
N LYS A 247 15.47 13.71 -5.36
CA LYS A 247 16.03 13.29 -6.65
C LYS A 247 16.34 14.51 -7.52
N THR A 248 15.43 15.47 -7.58
CA THR A 248 15.62 16.71 -8.36
C THR A 248 16.80 17.52 -7.83
N ILE A 249 16.92 17.68 -6.51
CA ILE A 249 18.06 18.33 -5.86
C ILE A 249 19.36 17.61 -6.20
N ASN A 250 19.37 16.27 -6.19
CA ASN A 250 20.56 15.50 -6.52
C ASN A 250 20.98 15.72 -7.98
N VAL A 251 20.04 15.72 -8.93
CA VAL A 251 20.31 16.00 -10.36
C VAL A 251 20.83 17.42 -10.55
N ILE A 252 20.25 18.41 -9.87
CA ILE A 252 20.73 19.80 -9.86
C ILE A 252 22.16 19.83 -9.32
N ARG A 253 22.42 19.21 -8.17
CA ARG A 253 23.75 19.18 -7.55
C ARG A 253 24.78 18.57 -8.48
N THR A 254 24.49 17.44 -9.14
CA THR A 254 25.44 16.81 -10.07
C THR A 254 25.68 17.71 -11.28
N LYS A 255 24.61 18.25 -11.88
CA LYS A 255 24.73 19.12 -13.06
C LYS A 255 25.54 20.39 -12.78
N TYR A 256 25.19 21.13 -11.72
CA TYR A 256 25.90 22.36 -11.37
C TYR A 256 27.30 22.13 -10.82
N LYS A 257 27.57 20.97 -10.22
CA LYS A 257 28.93 20.61 -9.82
C LYS A 257 29.83 20.48 -11.03
N ASP A 258 29.38 19.79 -12.08
CA ASP A 258 30.14 19.63 -13.31
C ASP A 258 30.35 20.99 -14.01
N ASP A 259 29.30 21.81 -14.10
CA ASP A 259 29.39 23.16 -14.67
C ASP A 259 30.36 24.06 -13.87
N TYR A 260 30.31 24.00 -12.54
CA TYR A 260 31.21 24.76 -11.68
C TYR A 260 32.67 24.29 -11.83
N GLU A 261 32.92 22.98 -11.83
CA GLU A 261 34.26 22.44 -12.04
C GLU A 261 34.81 22.80 -13.42
N ASN A 262 33.97 22.79 -14.46
CA ASN A 262 34.35 23.20 -15.80
C ASN A 262 34.67 24.69 -15.88
N LEU A 263 33.81 25.55 -15.31
CA LEU A 263 34.05 27.00 -15.24
C LEU A 263 35.31 27.31 -14.44
N PHE A 264 35.52 26.63 -13.32
CA PHE A 264 36.70 26.79 -12.48
C PHE A 264 37.98 26.35 -13.23
N LYS A 265 37.96 25.21 -13.92
CA LYS A 265 39.07 24.75 -14.78
C LYS A 265 39.35 25.73 -15.91
N TRP A 266 38.32 26.23 -16.60
CA TRP A 266 38.46 27.22 -17.65
C TRP A 266 39.09 28.51 -17.11
N TYR A 267 38.58 29.04 -15.99
CA TYR A 267 39.13 30.23 -15.35
C TYR A 267 40.59 30.04 -14.92
N HIS A 268 40.92 28.90 -14.30
CA HIS A 268 42.27 28.56 -13.91
C HIS A 268 43.22 28.52 -15.12
N ASN A 269 42.80 27.85 -16.20
CA ASN A 269 43.60 27.74 -17.41
C ASN A 269 43.81 29.09 -18.11
N GLU A 270 42.79 29.94 -18.21
CA GLU A 270 42.89 31.22 -18.93
C GLU A 270 43.56 32.32 -18.09
N TYR A 271 43.24 32.42 -16.80
CA TYR A 271 43.69 33.54 -15.97
C TYR A 271 44.89 33.21 -15.08
N GLU A 272 45.01 31.98 -14.57
CA GLU A 272 46.14 31.63 -13.70
C GLU A 272 47.41 31.29 -14.49
N ILE A 273 47.28 30.78 -15.72
CA ILE A 273 48.39 30.50 -16.64
C ILE A 273 48.85 31.77 -17.40
N LEU A 274 48.29 32.94 -17.10
CA LEU A 274 48.75 34.18 -17.73
C LEU A 274 50.27 34.35 -17.54
N PRO A 275 51.03 34.55 -18.63
CA PRO A 275 52.47 34.74 -18.55
C PRO A 275 52.84 35.81 -17.52
N MET A 276 53.93 35.58 -16.79
CA MET A 276 54.38 36.49 -15.72
C MET A 276 54.52 37.94 -16.20
N TRP A 277 54.85 38.18 -17.47
CA TRP A 277 54.92 39.52 -18.06
C TRP A 277 53.56 40.23 -18.05
N TYR A 278 52.47 39.53 -18.37
CA TYR A 278 51.12 40.10 -18.40
C TYR A 278 50.63 40.46 -16.99
N LYS A 279 50.92 39.59 -16.00
CA LYS A 279 50.65 39.88 -14.58
C LYS A 279 51.42 41.12 -14.10
N LYS A 280 52.68 41.28 -14.51
CA LYS A 280 53.50 42.46 -14.21
C LYS A 280 52.92 43.73 -14.85
N ILE A 281 52.45 43.67 -16.09
CA ILE A 281 51.79 44.81 -16.76
C ILE A 281 50.50 45.22 -16.03
N GLY A 282 49.66 44.27 -15.62
CA GLY A 282 48.45 44.57 -14.87
C GLY A 282 48.71 45.28 -13.53
N GLN A 283 49.82 44.94 -12.86
CA GLN A 283 50.26 45.64 -11.65
C GLN A 283 50.75 47.07 -11.96
N LEU A 284 51.48 47.25 -13.07
CA LEU A 284 51.91 48.57 -13.52
C LEU A 284 50.72 49.50 -13.81
N ILE A 285 49.69 49.01 -14.50
CA ILE A 285 48.46 49.77 -14.76
C ILE A 285 47.78 50.18 -13.44
N LYS A 286 47.69 49.29 -12.45
CA LYS A 286 47.10 49.62 -11.14
C LYS A 286 47.86 50.71 -10.40
N VAL A 287 49.18 50.75 -10.56
CA VAL A 287 50.02 51.81 -10.01
C VAL A 287 49.80 53.13 -10.74
N LEU A 288 49.70 53.12 -12.07
CA LEU A 288 49.37 54.31 -12.87
C LEU A 288 47.98 54.87 -12.54
N MET A 289 47.00 54.01 -12.23
CA MET A 289 45.66 54.42 -11.79
C MET A 289 45.60 54.91 -10.33
N GLY A 290 46.73 54.95 -9.60
CA GLY A 290 46.80 55.35 -8.20
C GLY A 290 46.18 54.35 -7.22
N LYS A 291 45.75 53.17 -7.67
CA LYS A 291 45.14 52.12 -6.83
C LYS A 291 46.18 51.32 -6.02
N ARG A 292 47.46 51.45 -6.35
CA ARG A 292 48.60 50.87 -5.62
C ARG A 292 49.77 51.83 -5.62
N THR A 293 50.54 51.84 -4.53
CA THR A 293 51.77 52.62 -4.42
C THR A 293 52.93 51.93 -5.12
N PHE A 294 53.77 52.71 -5.83
CA PHE A 294 54.97 52.23 -6.53
C PHE A 294 55.90 51.39 -5.65
N LYS A 295 55.93 51.66 -4.34
CA LYS A 295 56.73 50.91 -3.35
C LYS A 295 56.36 49.42 -3.29
N SER A 296 55.11 49.06 -3.60
CA SER A 296 54.62 47.68 -3.55
C SER A 296 55.06 46.81 -4.75
N LEU A 297 55.65 47.40 -5.80
CA LEU A 297 56.16 46.65 -6.96
C LEU A 297 57.55 46.05 -6.73
N PHE A 298 58.32 46.62 -5.79
CA PHE A 298 59.72 46.26 -5.54
C PHE A 298 59.95 45.61 -4.18
N SER A 299 58.91 45.49 -3.35
CA SER A 299 58.98 44.73 -2.10
C SER A 299 58.66 43.26 -2.40
N ASP A 300 59.70 42.43 -2.47
CA ASP A 300 59.59 40.95 -2.57
C ASP A 300 59.03 40.27 -1.31
N ASP A 301 58.58 41.07 -0.33
CA ASP A 301 58.00 40.62 0.93
C ASP A 301 56.53 40.15 0.78
N VAL A 302 56.24 39.50 -0.34
CA VAL A 302 54.92 38.94 -0.64
C VAL A 302 54.84 37.56 0.00
N LYS A 303 54.05 37.48 1.08
CA LYS A 303 53.66 36.27 1.83
C LYS A 303 53.69 35.01 0.95
N LYS A 304 54.71 34.16 1.13
CA LYS A 304 54.69 32.77 0.66
C LYS A 304 53.45 32.13 1.27
N TYR A 305 52.46 31.79 0.45
CA TYR A 305 51.43 30.85 0.87
C TYR A 305 52.16 29.54 1.18
N LYS A 306 52.17 29.14 2.46
CA LYS A 306 52.58 27.80 2.84
C LYS A 306 51.60 26.85 2.17
N SER A 307 52.11 26.08 1.21
CA SER A 307 51.50 24.86 0.67
C SER A 307 51.29 23.85 1.79
#